data_AF-A0A7S7J377-F1
#
_entry.id   AF-A0A7S7J377-F1
#
_cell.length_a   1.000
_cell.length_b   1.000
_cell.length_c   1.000
_cell.angle_alpha   90.00
_cell.angle_beta   90.00
_cell.angle_gamma   90.00
#
_symmetry.space_group_name_H-M   'P 1'
#
loop_
_entity.id
_entity.type
_entity.pdbx_description
1 polymer ?
#
loop_
_entity_poly.entity_id
_entity_poly.type
_entity_poly.pdbx_seq_one_letter_code
_entity_poly.pdbx_strand_id
1 'polypeptide(L)'
;MLFRRSGTLRTQSPASADYEAVGLVQGPLADIIAAGDVAEKTSGVLVEEIQGICPQHFTMIALFGDTSAVAVALAVISEKIDGKQLNFN
;
A
#
# COMPACT_ATOMS: atom_id res chain seq x y z
N MET A 1 3.06 1.15 12.80
CA MET A 1 4.56 1.32 12.91
C MET A 1 5.19 1.92 11.65
N LEU A 2 4.47 1.91 10.51
CA LEU A 2 4.80 2.59 9.25
C LEU A 2 4.92 4.12 9.34
N PHE A 3 4.41 4.73 10.42
CA PHE A 3 4.41 6.17 10.71
C PHE A 3 5.78 6.85 10.85
N ARG A 4 6.91 6.17 10.61
CA ARG A 4 8.24 6.81 10.64
C ARG A 4 8.92 6.97 9.27
N ARG A 5 8.37 6.44 8.17
CA ARG A 5 9.03 6.47 6.85
C ARG A 5 8.26 7.16 5.72
N SER A 6 7.06 7.64 6.02
CA SER A 6 6.13 8.04 4.95
C SER A 6 6.29 9.49 4.46
N GLY A 7 6.07 9.69 3.17
CA GLY A 7 6.42 10.88 2.37
C GLY A 7 5.43 12.05 2.44
N THR A 8 5.46 12.93 1.44
CA THR A 8 4.77 14.25 1.41
C THR A 8 3.24 14.21 1.48
N LEU A 9 2.59 13.08 1.18
CA LEU A 9 1.11 12.93 1.23
C LEU A 9 0.52 12.81 2.65
N ARG A 10 1.38 12.79 3.68
CA ARG A 10 0.99 12.64 5.10
C ARG A 10 0.08 13.70 5.67
N THR A 11 -0.07 14.85 5.02
CA THR A 11 -0.93 15.92 5.52
C THR A 11 -2.40 15.67 5.21
N GLN A 12 -2.71 14.69 4.36
CA GLN A 12 -4.07 14.32 4.04
C GLN A 12 -4.51 13.17 4.93
N SER A 13 -5.49 13.43 5.79
CA SER A 13 -6.21 12.33 6.43
C SER A 13 -6.87 11.51 5.32
N PRO A 14 -6.84 10.16 5.37
CA PRO A 14 -7.58 9.34 4.41
C PRO A 14 -9.08 9.64 4.42
N ALA A 15 -9.61 10.27 5.49
CA ALA A 15 -11.00 10.71 5.58
C ALA A 15 -11.31 12.04 4.87
N SER A 16 -10.29 12.81 4.45
CA SER A 16 -10.45 14.16 3.88
C SER A 16 -10.15 14.27 2.38
N ALA A 17 -9.84 13.16 1.71
CA ALA A 17 -9.49 13.13 0.30
C ALA A 17 -10.42 12.19 -0.48
N ASP A 18 -10.85 12.63 -1.65
CA ASP A 18 -11.64 11.82 -2.59
C ASP A 18 -10.68 10.87 -3.32
N TYR A 19 -10.69 9.59 -2.93
CA TYR A 19 -9.94 8.54 -3.62
C TYR A 19 -10.86 7.75 -4.55
N GLU A 20 -10.39 7.45 -5.75
CA GLU A 20 -11.15 6.67 -6.73
C GLU A 20 -11.00 5.16 -6.50
N ALA A 21 -9.86 4.72 -5.97
CA ALA A 21 -9.52 3.32 -5.83
C ALA A 21 -8.81 3.00 -4.51
N VAL A 22 -8.96 1.74 -4.08
CA VAL A 22 -8.22 1.16 -2.96
C VAL A 22 -7.58 -0.16 -3.36
N GLY A 23 -6.28 -0.30 -3.09
CA GLY A 23 -5.53 -1.55 -3.21
C GLY A 23 -5.26 -2.16 -1.85
N LEU A 24 -5.42 -3.47 -1.70
CA LEU A 24 -5.12 -4.18 -0.45
C LEU A 24 -3.93 -5.10 -0.63
N VAL A 25 -2.97 -5.01 0.29
CA VAL A 25 -1.81 -5.90 0.34
C VAL A 25 -1.75 -6.54 1.71
N GLN A 26 -1.66 -7.87 1.76
CA GLN A 26 -1.61 -8.65 2.98
C GLN A 26 -0.46 -9.66 2.93
N GLY A 27 0.22 -9.83 4.06
CA GLY A 27 1.37 -10.73 4.16
C GLY A 27 2.06 -10.68 5.52
N PRO A 28 3.24 -11.30 5.64
CA PRO A 28 4.11 -11.18 6.80
C PRO A 28 4.47 -9.71 7.07
N LEU A 29 4.62 -9.34 8.35
CA LEU A 29 4.89 -7.95 8.77
C LEU A 29 6.07 -7.30 8.00
N ALA A 30 7.17 -8.03 7.83
CA ALA A 30 8.37 -7.51 7.15
C ALA A 30 8.09 -7.19 5.67
N ASP A 31 7.42 -8.10 4.97
CA ASP A 31 7.07 -7.95 3.55
C ASP A 31 6.11 -6.79 3.36
N ILE A 32 5.18 -6.60 4.29
CA ILE A 32 4.19 -5.53 4.22
C ILE A 32 4.79 -4.16 4.52
N ILE A 33 5.74 -4.09 5.45
CA ILE A 33 6.50 -2.85 5.68
C ILE A 33 7.33 -2.49 4.44
N ALA A 34 7.96 -3.49 3.79
CA ALA A 34 8.70 -3.28 2.55
C ALA A 34 7.77 -2.86 1.39
N ALA A 35 6.61 -3.51 1.27
CA ALA A 35 5.60 -3.18 0.27
C ALA A 35 5.10 -1.74 0.42
N GLY A 36 4.88 -1.25 1.65
CA GLY A 36 4.50 0.14 1.90
C GLY A 36 5.54 1.15 1.41
N ASP A 37 6.82 0.91 1.71
CA ASP A 37 7.92 1.76 1.24
C ASP A 37 8.03 1.77 -0.30
N VAL A 38 7.80 0.61 -0.94
CA VAL A 38 7.76 0.50 -2.40
C VAL A 38 6.57 1.29 -2.97
N ALA A 39 5.38 1.16 -2.38
CA ALA A 39 4.17 1.82 -2.87
C ALA A 39 4.31 3.35 -2.88
N GLU A 40 4.74 3.93 -1.75
CA GLU A 40 4.88 5.38 -1.60
C GLU A 40 5.94 5.99 -2.54
N LYS A 41 6.96 5.21 -2.92
CA LYS A 41 8.01 5.67 -3.85
C LYS A 41 7.64 5.51 -5.32
N THR A 42 6.71 4.61 -5.63
CA THR A 42 6.37 4.25 -7.01
C THR A 42 5.32 5.18 -7.59
N SER A 43 4.32 5.52 -6.79
CA SER A 43 3.13 6.25 -7.24
C SER A 43 2.59 7.12 -6.12
N GLY A 44 1.81 8.16 -6.47
CA GLY A 44 1.16 9.07 -5.51
C GLY A 44 0.01 8.42 -4.74
N VAL A 45 0.25 7.28 -4.11
CA VAL A 45 -0.71 6.58 -3.26
C VAL A 45 -0.44 6.90 -1.79
N LEU A 46 -1.51 7.06 -1.02
CA LEU A 46 -1.44 7.09 0.43
C LEU A 46 -1.46 5.65 0.97
N VAL A 47 -0.52 5.31 1.84
CA VAL A 47 -0.43 3.98 2.44
C VAL A 47 -0.86 4.04 3.90
N GLU A 48 -1.88 3.26 4.25
CA GLU A 48 -2.41 3.17 5.61
C GLU A 48 -2.42 1.73 6.11
N GLU A 49 -2.07 1.54 7.37
CA GLU A 49 -2.08 0.24 8.02
C GLU A 49 -3.51 -0.10 8.46
N ILE A 50 -4.09 -1.19 7.92
CA ILE A 50 -5.41 -1.64 8.37
C ILE A 50 -5.23 -2.39 9.69
N GLN A 51 -5.69 -1.76 10.77
CA GLN A 51 -5.76 -2.38 12.08
C GLN A 51 -6.98 -3.30 12.15
N GLY A 52 -6.75 -4.59 12.37
CA GLY A 52 -7.79 -5.58 12.63
C GLY A 52 -7.40 -6.47 13.82
N ILE A 53 -8.31 -7.34 14.27
CA ILE A 53 -8.07 -8.34 15.35
C ILE A 53 -7.21 -9.53 14.84
N CYS A 54 -6.41 -9.32 13.80
CA CYS A 54 -5.75 -10.38 13.02
C CYS A 54 -4.63 -11.10 13.82
N PRO A 55 -4.35 -12.39 13.54
CA PRO A 55 -3.38 -13.20 14.29
C PRO A 55 -1.97 -12.60 14.27
N GLN A 56 -1.14 -13.01 15.23
CA GLN A 56 0.15 -12.41 15.58
C GLN A 56 1.25 -12.34 14.49
N HIS A 57 0.97 -12.68 13.22
CA HIS A 57 1.99 -12.72 12.17
C HIS A 57 1.55 -12.16 10.80
N PHE A 58 0.34 -11.63 10.67
CA PHE A 58 -0.13 -11.03 9.40
C PHE A 58 -0.46 -9.55 9.57
N THR A 59 -0.03 -8.75 8.61
CA THR A 59 -0.31 -7.31 8.52
C THR A 59 -0.96 -7.02 7.18
N MET A 60 -1.80 -6.00 7.16
CA MET A 60 -2.46 -5.52 5.96
C MET A 60 -2.26 -4.02 5.82
N ILE A 61 -1.99 -3.57 4.61
CA ILE A 61 -1.98 -2.15 4.24
C ILE A 61 -3.01 -1.90 3.15
N ALA A 62 -3.59 -0.70 3.19
CA ALA A 62 -4.40 -0.13 2.13
C ALA A 62 -3.61 0.93 1.38
N LEU A 63 -3.74 0.93 0.05
CA LEU A 63 -3.18 1.90 -0.87
C LEU A 63 -4.36 2.73 -1.41
N PHE A 64 -4.43 4.01 -1.07
CA PHE A 64 -5.47 4.92 -1.54
C PHE A 64 -4.94 5.86 -2.62
N GLY A 65 -5.67 6.02 -3.71
CA GLY A 65 -5.27 6.89 -4.82
C GLY A 65 -6.19 6.76 -6.03
N ASP A 66 -5.76 7.33 -7.16
CA ASP A 66 -6.41 7.14 -8.44
C ASP A 66 -6.26 5.69 -8.92
N THR A 67 -7.18 5.24 -9.77
CA THR A 67 -7.19 3.84 -10.28
C THR A 67 -5.86 3.43 -10.91
N SER A 68 -5.24 4.32 -11.70
CA SER A 68 -3.96 4.07 -12.35
C SER A 68 -2.79 4.02 -11.36
N ALA A 69 -2.77 4.91 -10.37
CA ALA A 69 -1.74 4.95 -9.34
C ALA A 69 -1.76 3.67 -8.49
N VAL A 70 -2.95 3.25 -8.06
CA VAL A 70 -3.13 2.01 -7.30
C VAL A 70 -2.74 0.78 -8.12
N ALA A 71 -3.13 0.70 -9.40
CA ALA A 71 -2.77 -0.43 -10.27
C ALA A 71 -1.24 -0.55 -10.45
N VAL A 72 -0.56 0.58 -10.71
CA VAL A 72 0.90 0.63 -10.85
C VAL A 72 1.58 0.21 -9.54
N ALA A 73 1.12 0.71 -8.38
CA ALA A 73 1.67 0.33 -7.08
C ALA A 73 1.58 -1.19 -6.85
N LEU A 74 0.42 -1.79 -7.13
CA LEU A 74 0.18 -3.21 -6.96
C LEU A 74 1.06 -4.07 -7.89
N ALA A 75 1.23 -3.66 -9.15
CA ALA A 75 2.13 -4.35 -10.09
C ALA A 75 3.57 -4.40 -9.55
N VAL A 76 4.09 -3.26 -9.11
CA VAL A 76 5.48 -3.15 -8.64
C VAL A 76 5.69 -3.88 -7.31
N ILE A 77 4.70 -3.84 -6.40
CA ILE A 77 4.74 -4.63 -5.17
C ILE A 77 4.77 -6.13 -5.50
N SER A 78 3.91 -6.59 -6.41
CA SER A 78 3.88 -8.00 -6.79
C SER A 78 5.19 -8.46 -7.44
N GLU A 79 5.80 -7.61 -8.28
CA GLU A 79 7.10 -7.90 -8.90
C GLU A 79 8.22 -7.98 -7.86
N LYS A 80 8.29 -7.02 -6.93
CA LYS A 80 9.41 -6.88 -5.99
C LYS A 80 9.30 -7.74 -4.73
N ILE A 81 8.09 -8.06 -4.29
CA ILE A 81 7.83 -8.79 -3.04
C ILE A 81 7.41 -10.23 -3.31
N ASP A 82 6.47 -10.44 -4.24
CA ASP A 82 5.89 -11.77 -4.53
C ASP A 82 6.57 -12.49 -5.71
N GLY A 83 7.43 -11.78 -6.45
CA GLY A 83 8.11 -12.29 -7.66
C GLY A 83 7.15 -12.62 -8.81
N LYS A 84 5.92 -12.09 -8.79
CA LYS A 84 4.89 -12.32 -9.83
C LYS A 84 4.68 -11.05 -10.66
N GLN A 85 4.43 -11.24 -11.95
CA GLN A 85 3.97 -10.16 -12.82
C GLN A 85 2.44 -10.12 -12.81
N LEU A 86 1.86 -8.97 -12.45
CA LEU A 86 0.42 -8.74 -12.55
C LEU A 86 0.08 -8.13 -13.91
N ASN A 87 -0.83 -8.77 -14.63
CA ASN A 87 -1.38 -8.26 -15.89
C ASN A 87 -2.76 -7.68 -15.60
N PHE A 88 -2.90 -6.37 -15.69
CA PHE A 88 -4.19 -5.69 -15.65
C PHE A 88 -4.69 -5.59 -17.09
N ASN A 89 -5.77 -6.33 -17.42
CA ASN A 89 -6.45 -6.28 -18.72
C ASN A 89 -7.49 -5.16 -18.77
#